data_AF-A0A2R6BIZ7-F1
#
_entry.id   AF-A0A2R6BIZ7-F1
#
_cell.length_a   1.000
_cell.length_b   1.000
_cell.length_c   1.000
_cell.angle_alpha   90.00
_cell.angle_beta   90.00
_cell.angle_gamma   90.00
#
_symmetry.space_group_name_H-M   'P 1'
#
loop_
_entity.id
_entity.type
_entity.pdbx_description
1 polymer ?
#
loop_
_entity_poly.entity_id
_entity_poly.type
_entity_poly.pdbx_seq_one_letter_code
_entity_poly.pdbx_strand_id
1 'polypeptide(L)'
;MVILVGSIWGQLDPLSTAFALLSFVEYERGRAGRAHLYAALGASFKIWPALLIPFYLLDTLRKKSFSFKQVLPLFPVVALNLLVYAFYGSLLFSLFVLVYARGVPTYAGQFSVNGLTWQWILYLLNSPPIPLFLYVAPPSYVALCYYVYKRGFDLRVLIFLIVLLFLTYNYVNPQYFVWLIPFFLLLNKRVWSVVYSVLPMVFVFLSYNLFYFVSPSLLYDYYAPSASILEELKLWVFYQVKPLFILVSAIVPTAFFILTEISLFKSKC
;
A
#
# COMPACT_ATOMS: atom_id res chain seq x y z
N MET A 1 -15.61 1.87 3.88
CA MET A 1 -14.38 1.25 3.37
C MET A 1 -13.73 0.28 4.36
N VAL A 2 -13.30 0.68 5.56
CA VAL A 2 -12.61 -0.21 6.53
C VAL A 2 -13.43 -1.46 6.88
N ILE A 3 -14.72 -1.28 7.17
CA ILE A 3 -15.65 -2.40 7.43
C ILE A 3 -15.70 -3.31 6.20
N LEU A 4 -15.94 -2.76 5.01
CA LEU A 4 -15.97 -3.51 3.75
C LEU A 4 -14.66 -4.29 3.48
N VAL A 5 -13.49 -3.69 3.71
CA VAL A 5 -12.18 -4.36 3.54
C VAL A 5 -12.00 -5.51 4.53
N GLY A 6 -12.35 -5.30 5.80
CA GLY A 6 -12.21 -6.31 6.84
C GLY A 6 -13.24 -7.44 6.74
N SER A 7 -14.49 -7.11 6.43
CA SER A 7 -15.61 -8.06 6.44
C SER A 7 -15.79 -8.81 5.12
N ILE A 8 -15.49 -8.18 3.97
CA ILE A 8 -15.75 -8.78 2.65
C ILE A 8 -14.49 -9.44 2.09
N TRP A 9 -13.33 -8.82 2.26
CA TRP A 9 -12.08 -9.35 1.72
C TRP A 9 -11.24 -10.11 2.74
N GLY A 10 -11.65 -10.14 4.02
CA GLY A 10 -10.90 -10.79 5.09
C GLY A 10 -9.48 -10.24 5.24
N GLN A 11 -9.23 -9.01 4.79
CA GLN A 11 -7.89 -8.45 4.71
C GLN A 11 -7.55 -7.70 6.00
N LEU A 12 -6.36 -7.97 6.54
CA LEU A 12 -5.84 -7.35 7.77
C LEU A 12 -5.10 -6.02 7.50
N ASP A 13 -5.39 -5.36 6.37
CA ASP A 13 -4.87 -4.04 6.00
C ASP A 13 -5.13 -2.95 7.08
N PRO A 14 -6.33 -2.90 7.70
CA PRO A 14 -6.59 -1.94 8.77
C PRO A 14 -5.72 -2.16 10.01
N LEU A 15 -5.41 -3.42 10.35
CA LEU A 15 -4.52 -3.73 11.49
C LEU A 15 -3.09 -3.28 11.19
N SER A 16 -2.57 -3.61 10.01
CA SER A 16 -1.25 -3.15 9.56
C SER A 16 -1.14 -1.62 9.59
N THR A 17 -2.20 -0.92 9.16
CA THR A 17 -2.28 0.55 9.19
C THR A 17 -2.37 1.11 10.60
N ALA A 18 -3.17 0.49 11.48
CA ALA A 18 -3.26 0.89 12.87
C ALA A 18 -1.91 0.77 13.59
N PHE A 19 -1.17 -0.32 13.36
CA PHE A 19 0.17 -0.49 13.89
C PHE A 19 1.18 0.51 13.32
N ALA A 20 1.11 0.83 12.03
CA ALA A 20 1.93 1.89 11.45
C ALA A 20 1.63 3.28 12.05
N LEU A 21 0.34 3.57 12.31
CA LEU A 21 -0.08 4.81 12.97
C LEU A 21 0.42 4.88 14.42
N LEU A 22 0.26 3.81 15.19
CA LEU A 22 0.80 3.70 16.56
C LEU A 22 2.32 3.84 16.57
N SER A 23 2.99 3.23 15.60
CA SER A 23 4.43 3.35 15.41
C SER A 23 4.86 4.80 15.21
N PHE A 24 4.19 5.52 14.31
CA PHE A 24 4.41 6.95 14.08
C PHE A 24 4.15 7.79 15.33
N VAL A 25 3.03 7.57 16.01
CA VAL A 25 2.67 8.32 17.24
C VAL A 25 3.70 8.12 18.34
N GLU A 26 4.15 6.89 18.58
CA GLU A 26 5.19 6.62 19.58
C GLU A 26 6.56 7.20 19.18
N TYR A 27 6.87 7.22 17.89
CA TYR A 27 8.06 7.89 17.39
C TYR A 27 8.06 9.38 17.70
N GLU A 28 6.96 10.08 17.40
CA GLU A 28 6.78 11.51 17.69
C GLU A 28 6.86 11.80 19.20
N ARG A 29 6.46 10.84 20.04
CA ARG A 29 6.59 10.90 21.50
C ARG A 29 7.99 10.60 22.02
N GLY A 30 9.00 10.46 21.14
CA GLY A 30 10.38 10.14 21.49
C GLY A 30 10.60 8.67 21.92
N ARG A 31 9.59 7.80 21.79
CA ARG A 31 9.63 6.40 22.21
C ARG A 31 10.00 5.48 21.05
N ALA A 32 11.17 5.71 20.46
CA ALA A 32 11.65 4.99 19.28
C ALA A 32 11.61 3.45 19.44
N GLY A 33 11.89 2.92 20.64
CA GLY A 33 11.77 1.48 20.92
C GLY A 33 10.37 0.91 20.68
N ARG A 34 9.33 1.63 21.13
CA ARG A 34 7.94 1.24 20.89
C ARG A 34 7.53 1.47 19.44
N ALA A 35 8.07 2.51 18.80
CA ALA A 35 7.87 2.74 17.38
C ALA A 35 8.34 1.53 16.55
N HIS A 36 9.57 1.04 16.77
CA HIS A 36 10.08 -0.15 16.08
C HIS A 36 9.25 -1.41 16.37
N LEU A 37 8.83 -1.60 17.62
CA LEU A 37 7.95 -2.72 17.99
C LEU A 37 6.64 -2.70 17.21
N TYR A 38 5.94 -1.56 17.19
CA TYR A 38 4.67 -1.44 16.47
C TYR A 38 4.84 -1.57 14.95
N ALA A 39 5.92 -1.02 14.38
CA ALA A 39 6.23 -1.22 12.96
C ALA A 39 6.45 -2.71 12.65
N ALA A 40 7.19 -3.43 13.49
CA ALA A 40 7.43 -4.87 13.33
C ALA A 40 6.14 -5.70 13.50
N LEU A 41 5.28 -5.37 14.47
CA LEU A 41 3.98 -6.03 14.64
C LEU A 41 3.07 -5.79 13.44
N GLY A 42 3.03 -4.56 12.91
CA GLY A 42 2.32 -4.25 11.67
C GLY A 42 2.86 -5.03 10.47
N ALA A 43 4.18 -5.27 10.44
CA ALA A 43 4.87 -6.04 9.42
C ALA A 43 4.44 -7.52 9.36
N SER A 44 4.09 -8.11 10.51
CA SER A 44 3.55 -9.47 10.59
C SER A 44 2.22 -9.64 9.85
N PHE A 45 1.43 -8.56 9.69
CA PHE A 45 0.21 -8.58 8.89
C PHE A 45 0.50 -8.26 7.42
N LYS A 46 1.29 -7.21 7.16
CA LYS A 46 1.78 -6.83 5.83
C LYS A 46 3.11 -6.12 5.95
N ILE A 47 4.05 -6.38 5.05
CA ILE A 47 5.44 -5.93 5.17
C ILE A 47 5.67 -4.41 5.20
N TRP A 48 4.73 -3.59 4.68
CA TRP A 48 4.99 -2.16 4.46
C TRP A 48 5.30 -1.33 5.72
N PRO A 49 4.73 -1.57 6.93
CA PRO A 49 5.13 -0.82 8.13
C PRO A 49 6.58 -1.08 8.52
N ALA A 50 7.19 -2.20 8.12
CA ALA A 50 8.61 -2.44 8.37
C ALA A 50 9.52 -1.40 7.70
N LEU A 51 9.05 -0.78 6.60
CA LEU A 51 9.77 0.28 5.89
C LEU A 51 9.90 1.57 6.72
N LEU A 52 9.17 1.71 7.83
CA LEU A 52 9.32 2.81 8.76
C LEU A 52 10.57 2.65 9.65
N ILE A 53 11.03 1.42 9.89
CA ILE A 53 12.14 1.14 10.81
C ILE A 53 13.41 1.87 10.38
N PRO A 54 13.88 1.78 9.11
CA PRO A 54 15.05 2.54 8.68
C PRO A 54 14.88 4.05 8.79
N PHE A 55 13.68 4.60 8.57
CA PHE A 55 13.44 6.04 8.75
C PHE A 55 13.62 6.47 10.21
N TYR A 56 13.09 5.72 11.17
CA TYR A 56 13.27 6.01 12.60
C TYR A 56 14.72 5.89 13.05
N LEU A 57 15.44 4.86 12.56
CA LEU A 57 16.86 4.68 12.82
C LEU A 57 17.68 5.85 12.26
N LEU A 58 17.45 6.23 11.01
CA LEU A 58 18.21 7.30 10.36
C LEU A 58 17.94 8.66 10.99
N ASP A 59 16.69 8.96 11.36
CA ASP A 59 16.37 10.24 12.01
C ASP A 59 16.88 10.29 13.46
N THR A 60 16.90 9.18 14.21
CA THR A 60 17.52 9.14 15.55
C THR A 60 19.05 9.26 15.48
N LEU A 61 19.69 8.66 14.47
CA LEU A 61 21.12 8.85 14.18
C LEU A 61 21.43 10.31 13.85
N ARG A 62 20.63 10.94 12.96
CA ARG A 62 20.76 12.36 12.61
C ARG A 62 20.64 13.26 13.85
N LYS A 63 19.66 12.99 14.72
CA LYS A 63 19.43 13.69 15.98
C LYS A 63 20.47 13.36 17.06
N LYS A 64 21.43 12.46 16.80
CA LYS A 64 22.42 11.94 17.76
C LYS A 64 21.78 11.35 19.03
N SER A 65 20.55 10.83 18.92
CA SER A 65 19.78 10.25 20.03
C SER A 65 19.60 8.73 19.91
N PHE A 66 20.31 8.12 18.98
CA PHE A 66 20.28 6.68 18.76
C PHE A 66 20.78 5.91 19.99
N SER A 67 20.06 4.85 20.33
CA SER A 67 20.50 3.86 21.33
C SER A 67 20.11 2.47 20.84
N PHE A 68 21.01 1.50 20.97
CA PHE A 68 20.73 0.12 20.60
C PHE A 68 19.51 -0.47 21.33
N LYS A 69 19.21 0.03 22.55
CA LYS A 69 18.00 -0.33 23.31
C LYS A 69 16.71 -0.02 22.55
N GLN A 70 16.73 0.95 21.62
CA GLN A 70 15.60 1.27 20.77
C GLN A 70 15.32 0.20 19.72
N VAL A 71 16.29 -0.65 19.38
CA VAL A 71 16.12 -1.70 18.36
C VAL A 71 15.78 -3.05 18.98
N LEU A 72 16.16 -3.28 20.25
CA LEU A 72 15.90 -4.53 20.97
C LEU A 72 14.44 -5.05 20.85
N PRO A 73 13.39 -4.21 20.95
CA PRO A 73 12.01 -4.67 20.84
C PRO A 73 11.63 -5.29 19.48
N LEU A 74 12.43 -5.09 18.43
CA LEU A 74 12.21 -5.67 17.11
C LEU A 74 12.49 -7.18 17.08
N PHE A 75 13.52 -7.64 17.80
CA PHE A 75 14.03 -9.00 17.67
C PHE A 75 13.00 -10.09 18.01
N PRO A 76 12.19 -9.98 19.08
CA PRO A 76 11.18 -11.00 19.37
C PRO A 76 10.16 -11.18 18.25
N VAL A 77 9.74 -10.07 17.61
CA VAL A 77 8.76 -10.11 16.51
C VAL A 77 9.36 -10.71 15.25
N VAL A 78 10.60 -10.32 14.91
CA VAL A 78 11.33 -10.89 13.77
C VAL A 78 11.59 -12.39 13.99
N ALA A 79 12.03 -12.77 15.19
CA ALA A 79 12.26 -14.17 15.53
C ALA A 79 10.97 -14.98 15.39
N LEU A 80 9.84 -14.48 15.93
CA LEU A 80 8.55 -15.15 15.80
C LEU A 80 8.13 -15.34 14.33
N ASN A 81 8.26 -14.29 13.51
CA ASN A 81 7.94 -14.37 12.08
C ASN A 81 8.85 -15.40 11.37
N LEU A 82 10.15 -15.39 11.64
CA LEU A 82 11.10 -16.34 11.06
C LEU A 82 10.84 -17.78 11.51
N LEU A 83 10.44 -18.01 12.77
CA LEU A 83 10.07 -19.33 13.27
C LEU A 83 8.88 -19.91 12.50
N VAL A 84 7.86 -19.10 12.17
CA VAL A 84 6.75 -19.56 11.34
C VAL A 84 7.24 -20.09 9.99
N TYR A 85 8.13 -19.36 9.31
CA TYR A 85 8.70 -19.82 8.05
C TYR A 85 9.64 -21.02 8.19
N ALA A 86 10.33 -21.16 9.33
CA ALA A 86 11.21 -22.29 9.59
C ALA A 86 10.44 -23.59 9.86
N PHE A 87 9.28 -23.52 10.51
CA PHE A 87 8.48 -24.70 10.88
C PHE A 87 7.41 -25.07 9.86
N TYR A 88 6.83 -24.10 9.15
CA TYR A 88 5.68 -24.33 8.26
C TYR A 88 5.97 -24.08 6.78
N GLY A 89 7.22 -23.77 6.42
CA GLY A 89 7.56 -23.46 5.03
C GLY A 89 9.05 -23.60 4.70
N SER A 90 9.39 -23.12 3.50
CA SER A 90 10.78 -22.94 3.07
C SER A 90 11.07 -21.44 3.00
N LEU A 91 12.04 -20.98 3.79
CA LEU A 91 12.45 -19.58 3.81
C LEU A 91 12.93 -19.12 2.44
N LEU A 92 13.79 -19.90 1.78
CA LEU A 92 14.32 -19.57 0.45
C LEU A 92 13.22 -19.49 -0.60
N PHE A 93 12.28 -20.44 -0.58
CA PHE A 93 11.13 -20.39 -1.48
C PHE A 93 10.24 -19.17 -1.21
N SER A 94 10.01 -18.84 0.06
CA SER A 94 9.20 -17.66 0.45
C SER A 94 9.86 -16.36 0.00
N LEU A 95 11.18 -16.25 0.11
CA LEU A 95 11.96 -15.12 -0.39
C LEU A 95 11.91 -15.05 -1.93
N PHE A 96 12.04 -16.18 -2.62
CA PHE A 96 11.87 -16.26 -4.07
C PHE A 96 10.47 -15.77 -4.50
N VAL A 97 9.42 -16.23 -3.83
CA VAL A 97 8.04 -15.80 -4.09
C VAL A 97 7.89 -14.29 -3.87
N LEU A 98 8.47 -13.74 -2.80
CA LEU A 98 8.40 -12.31 -2.50
C LEU A 98 9.11 -11.45 -3.56
N VAL A 99 10.31 -11.84 -3.97
CA VAL A 99 11.14 -11.04 -4.90
C VAL A 99 10.67 -11.22 -6.34
N TYR A 100 10.44 -12.46 -6.77
CA TYR A 100 10.19 -12.78 -8.17
C TYR A 100 8.69 -12.82 -8.48
N ALA A 101 7.94 -13.73 -7.84
CA ALA A 101 6.52 -13.92 -8.15
C ALA A 101 5.63 -12.72 -7.78
N ARG A 102 6.06 -11.88 -6.82
CA ARG A 102 5.34 -10.65 -6.44
C ARG A 102 5.98 -9.38 -7.01
N GLY A 103 7.28 -9.37 -7.31
CA GLY A 103 7.99 -8.19 -7.83
C GLY A 103 7.95 -8.04 -9.35
N VAL A 104 7.67 -9.13 -10.08
CA VAL A 104 7.54 -9.13 -11.55
C VAL A 104 6.06 -9.13 -11.93
N PRO A 105 5.61 -8.27 -12.87
CA PRO A 105 4.22 -8.19 -13.28
C PRO A 105 3.84 -9.31 -14.26
N THR A 106 4.03 -10.56 -13.89
CA THR A 106 3.69 -11.69 -14.75
C THR A 106 2.64 -12.58 -14.11
N TYR A 107 1.73 -13.07 -14.95
CA TYR A 107 0.81 -14.15 -14.61
C TYR A 107 0.86 -15.16 -15.76
N ALA A 108 1.23 -16.41 -15.47
CA ALA A 108 1.44 -17.46 -16.47
C ALA A 108 2.37 -17.04 -17.64
N GLY A 109 3.40 -16.23 -17.36
CA GLY A 109 4.36 -15.75 -18.36
C GLY A 109 3.91 -14.53 -19.18
N GLN A 110 2.67 -14.05 -18.99
CA GLN A 110 2.15 -12.86 -19.66
C GLN A 110 2.19 -11.65 -18.74
N PHE A 111 2.31 -10.46 -19.33
CA PHE A 111 2.25 -9.21 -18.58
C PHE A 111 0.86 -9.05 -17.95
N SER A 112 0.81 -8.99 -16.62
CA SER A 112 -0.42 -8.94 -15.85
C SER A 112 -0.34 -7.84 -14.80
N VAL A 113 -1.34 -6.97 -14.84
CA VAL A 113 -1.47 -5.80 -13.99
C VAL A 113 -2.90 -5.77 -13.46
N ASN A 114 -3.07 -5.44 -12.18
CA ASN A 114 -4.40 -5.24 -11.61
C ASN A 114 -4.42 -4.16 -10.53
N GLY A 115 -5.61 -3.64 -10.28
CA GLY A 115 -5.83 -2.58 -9.30
C GLY A 115 -5.35 -1.22 -9.80
N LEU A 116 -5.07 -0.31 -8.87
CA LEU A 116 -4.87 1.12 -9.12
C LEU A 116 -3.37 1.46 -9.18
N THR A 117 -2.70 0.97 -10.22
CA THR A 117 -1.24 1.09 -10.42
C THR A 117 -0.89 1.81 -11.72
N TRP A 118 0.29 2.44 -11.78
CA TRP A 118 0.78 3.11 -12.99
C TRP A 118 1.26 2.13 -14.06
N GLN A 119 1.42 0.85 -13.71
CA GLN A 119 1.74 -0.19 -14.69
C GLN A 119 0.66 -0.38 -15.75
N TRP A 120 -0.56 0.15 -15.55
CA TRP A 120 -1.58 0.21 -16.61
C TRP A 120 -1.13 1.01 -17.84
N ILE A 121 -0.26 2.02 -17.68
CA ILE A 121 0.29 2.76 -18.83
C ILE A 121 1.15 1.83 -19.68
N LEU A 122 2.05 1.07 -19.05
CA LEU A 122 2.88 0.08 -19.75
C LEU A 122 2.02 -1.00 -20.41
N TYR A 123 0.94 -1.42 -19.73
CA TYR A 123 0.01 -2.42 -20.25
C TYR A 123 -0.69 -1.93 -21.51
N LEU A 124 -1.21 -0.70 -21.49
CA LEU A 124 -1.84 -0.07 -22.65
C LEU A 124 -0.88 0.15 -23.83
N LEU A 125 0.41 0.32 -23.56
CA LEU A 125 1.44 0.45 -24.58
C LEU A 125 1.95 -0.90 -25.12
N ASN A 126 1.36 -2.04 -24.70
CA ASN A 126 1.83 -3.39 -25.03
C ASN A 126 3.33 -3.60 -24.70
N SER A 127 3.81 -2.98 -23.63
CA SER A 127 5.18 -3.15 -23.15
C SER A 127 5.43 -4.60 -22.72
N PRO A 128 6.66 -5.13 -22.85
CA PRO A 128 7.05 -6.34 -22.14
C PRO A 128 6.89 -6.15 -20.62
N PRO A 129 6.80 -7.24 -19.83
CA PRO A 129 6.66 -7.17 -18.38
C PRO A 129 7.92 -6.59 -17.73
N ILE A 130 7.90 -5.29 -17.46
CA ILE A 130 9.00 -4.58 -16.79
C ILE A 130 8.75 -4.61 -15.27
N PRO A 131 9.65 -5.17 -14.45
CA PRO A 131 9.50 -5.18 -12.99
C PRO A 131 9.79 -3.81 -12.38
N LEU A 132 8.91 -2.84 -12.65
CA LEU A 132 9.03 -1.44 -12.22
C LEU A 132 9.22 -1.33 -10.71
N PHE A 133 8.54 -2.18 -9.94
CA PHE A 133 8.73 -2.29 -8.49
C PHE A 133 10.19 -2.51 -8.12
N LEU A 134 10.86 -3.50 -8.73
CA LEU A 134 12.25 -3.83 -8.40
C LEU A 134 13.25 -2.78 -8.87
N TYR A 135 12.97 -2.09 -9.99
CA TYR A 135 13.87 -1.08 -10.53
C TYR A 135 13.69 0.32 -9.93
N VAL A 136 12.47 0.70 -9.52
CA VAL A 136 12.19 2.08 -9.07
C VAL A 136 12.02 2.15 -7.56
N ALA A 137 11.37 1.16 -6.93
CA ALA A 137 11.05 1.26 -5.51
C ALA A 137 12.32 1.22 -4.63
N PRO A 138 13.28 0.29 -4.80
CA PRO A 138 14.49 0.28 -3.96
C PRO A 138 15.36 1.53 -4.11
N PRO A 139 15.71 2.01 -5.33
CA PRO A 139 16.49 3.24 -5.44
C PRO A 139 15.77 4.46 -4.86
N SER A 140 14.45 4.57 -5.08
CA SER A 140 13.65 5.66 -4.52
C SER A 140 13.56 5.57 -3.00
N TYR A 141 13.44 4.37 -2.43
CA TYR A 141 13.46 4.15 -0.99
C TYR A 141 14.82 4.52 -0.38
N VAL A 142 15.92 4.15 -1.02
CA VAL A 142 17.28 4.58 -0.60
C VAL A 142 17.41 6.10 -0.65
N ALA A 143 16.89 6.75 -1.69
CA ALA A 143 16.86 8.22 -1.78
C ALA A 143 16.04 8.85 -0.65
N LEU A 144 14.90 8.26 -0.27
CA LEU A 144 14.10 8.71 0.87
C LEU A 144 14.82 8.50 2.20
N CYS A 145 15.49 7.36 2.39
CA CYS A 145 16.35 7.12 3.55
C CYS A 145 17.43 8.20 3.66
N TYR A 146 18.11 8.50 2.56
CA TYR A 146 19.10 9.58 2.51
C TYR A 146 18.48 10.95 2.84
N TYR A 147 17.29 11.25 2.28
CA TYR A 147 16.55 12.46 2.59
C TYR A 147 16.24 12.56 4.08
N VAL A 148 15.73 11.49 4.70
CA VAL A 148 15.44 11.43 6.14
C VAL A 148 16.69 11.65 6.97
N TYR A 149 17.81 11.02 6.61
CA TYR A 149 19.08 11.24 7.30
C TYR A 149 19.55 12.70 7.23
N LYS A 150 19.28 13.41 6.12
CA LYS A 150 19.70 14.81 5.95
C LYS A 150 18.73 15.83 6.52
N ARG A 151 17.43 15.62 6.36
CA ARG A 151 16.37 16.61 6.62
C ARG A 151 15.42 16.23 7.74
N GLY A 152 15.45 14.98 8.20
CA GLY A 152 14.58 14.44 9.22
C GLY A 152 13.40 13.67 8.65
N PHE A 153 12.79 12.84 9.50
CA PHE A 153 11.59 12.09 9.16
C PHE A 153 10.35 12.94 9.48
N ASP A 154 9.38 12.93 8.58
CA ASP A 154 8.05 13.49 8.82
C ASP A 154 6.97 12.64 8.14
N LEU A 155 5.71 13.02 8.40
CA LEU A 155 4.56 12.30 7.88
C LEU A 155 4.43 12.37 6.35
N ARG A 156 4.98 13.41 5.70
CA ARG A 156 4.94 13.56 4.24
C ARG A 156 5.87 12.56 3.57
N VAL A 157 7.03 12.28 4.17
CA VAL A 157 7.94 11.21 3.71
C VAL A 157 7.23 9.86 3.72
N LEU A 158 6.46 9.56 4.77
CA LEU A 158 5.67 8.33 4.85
C LEU A 158 4.60 8.25 3.75
N ILE A 159 3.82 9.32 3.57
CA ILE A 159 2.80 9.35 2.52
C ILE A 159 3.44 9.16 1.14
N PHE A 160 4.56 9.84 0.89
CA PHE A 160 5.30 9.70 -0.37
C PHE A 160 5.81 8.27 -0.58
N LEU A 161 6.31 7.60 0.46
CA LEU A 161 6.70 6.19 0.41
C LEU A 161 5.52 5.30 -0.02
N ILE A 162 4.37 5.43 0.65
CA ILE A 162 3.20 4.58 0.35
C ILE A 162 2.69 4.84 -1.07
N VAL A 163 2.64 6.12 -1.47
CA VAL A 163 2.28 6.50 -2.84
C VAL A 163 3.26 5.87 -3.84
N LEU A 164 4.57 5.99 -3.63
CA LEU A 164 5.59 5.36 -4.47
C LEU A 164 5.39 3.85 -4.61
N LEU A 165 5.02 3.15 -3.52
CA LEU A 165 4.69 1.72 -3.59
C LEU A 165 3.47 1.49 -4.51
N PHE A 166 2.44 2.33 -4.44
CA PHE A 166 1.28 2.22 -5.34
C PHE A 166 1.64 2.54 -6.80
N LEU A 167 2.60 3.43 -7.04
CA LEU A 167 3.08 3.73 -8.39
C LEU A 167 3.80 2.55 -9.03
N THR A 168 4.60 1.86 -8.24
CA THR A 168 5.60 0.92 -8.74
C THR A 168 5.13 -0.53 -8.68
N TYR A 169 4.23 -0.87 -7.74
CA TYR A 169 3.71 -2.21 -7.54
C TYR A 169 2.69 -2.62 -8.60
N ASN A 170 2.71 -3.89 -9.00
CA ASN A 170 1.93 -4.49 -10.08
C ASN A 170 0.47 -4.83 -9.70
N TYR A 171 0.17 -4.96 -8.41
CA TYR A 171 -1.16 -5.35 -7.90
C TYR A 171 -1.61 -4.42 -6.77
N VAL A 172 -2.08 -3.21 -7.09
CA VAL A 172 -2.53 -2.24 -6.07
C VAL A 172 -4.02 -2.37 -5.84
N ASN A 173 -4.39 -3.28 -4.96
CA ASN A 173 -5.79 -3.51 -4.69
C ASN A 173 -6.44 -2.29 -4.00
N PRO A 174 -7.73 -2.03 -4.25
CA PRO A 174 -8.41 -0.84 -3.70
C PRO A 174 -8.35 -0.74 -2.17
N GLN A 175 -8.27 -1.86 -1.45
CA GLN A 175 -8.13 -1.84 0.01
C GLN A 175 -6.86 -1.14 0.49
N TYR A 176 -5.78 -1.14 -0.29
CA TYR A 176 -4.51 -0.56 0.16
C TYR A 176 -4.62 0.95 0.37
N PHE A 177 -5.59 1.62 -0.24
CA PHE A 177 -5.84 3.05 -0.05
C PHE A 177 -6.15 3.40 1.41
N VAL A 178 -6.59 2.42 2.22
CA VAL A 178 -6.76 2.60 3.67
C VAL A 178 -5.45 2.96 4.37
N TRP A 179 -4.30 2.57 3.81
CA TRP A 179 -2.98 2.85 4.39
C TRP A 179 -2.70 4.36 4.45
N LEU A 180 -3.28 5.16 3.55
CA LEU A 180 -3.02 6.60 3.45
C LEU A 180 -4.02 7.47 4.22
N ILE A 181 -5.27 7.01 4.38
CA ILE A 181 -6.37 7.81 4.93
C ILE A 181 -6.02 8.41 6.31
N PRO A 182 -5.51 7.64 7.30
CA PRO A 182 -5.20 8.19 8.62
C PRO A 182 -4.11 9.27 8.58
N PHE A 183 -3.11 9.11 7.70
CA PHE A 183 -2.01 10.05 7.58
C PHE A 183 -2.44 11.36 6.91
N PHE A 184 -3.34 11.31 5.93
CA PHE A 184 -3.96 12.54 5.40
C PHE A 184 -4.79 13.29 6.45
N LEU A 185 -5.52 12.56 7.30
CA LEU A 185 -6.28 13.16 8.39
C LEU A 185 -5.35 13.86 9.41
N LEU A 186 -4.22 13.23 9.77
CA LEU A 186 -3.21 13.83 10.63
C LEU A 186 -2.57 15.09 10.02
N LEU A 187 -2.43 15.18 8.70
CA LEU A 187 -1.97 16.40 8.02
C LEU A 187 -3.07 17.45 7.78
N ASN A 188 -4.29 17.23 8.28
CA ASN A 188 -5.47 18.06 7.99
C ASN A 188 -5.79 18.16 6.48
N LYS A 189 -5.38 17.17 5.68
CA LYS A 189 -5.57 17.11 4.23
C LYS A 189 -6.90 16.42 3.89
N ARG A 190 -8.01 16.99 4.36
CA ARG A 190 -9.36 16.40 4.26
C ARG A 190 -9.77 16.01 2.84
N VAL A 191 -9.47 16.86 1.86
CA VAL A 191 -9.77 16.57 0.43
C VAL A 191 -9.11 15.26 0.00
N TRP A 192 -7.84 15.07 0.32
CA TRP A 192 -7.11 13.85 -0.02
C TRP A 192 -7.62 12.63 0.74
N SER A 193 -7.99 12.78 2.02
CA SER A 193 -8.67 11.70 2.77
C SER A 193 -9.96 11.25 2.08
N VAL A 194 -10.77 12.20 1.56
CA VAL A 194 -12.01 11.89 0.84
C VAL A 194 -11.71 11.23 -0.50
N VAL A 195 -10.79 11.78 -1.30
CA VAL A 195 -10.40 11.20 -2.61
C VAL A 195 -9.94 9.75 -2.43
N TYR A 196 -9.02 9.49 -1.50
CA TYR A 196 -8.50 8.15 -1.24
C TYR A 196 -9.52 7.22 -0.54
N SER A 197 -10.65 7.73 -0.06
CA SER A 197 -11.77 6.90 0.44
C SER A 197 -12.78 6.56 -0.65
N VAL A 198 -13.14 7.53 -1.49
CA VAL A 198 -14.20 7.40 -2.51
C VAL A 198 -13.70 6.63 -3.72
N LEU A 199 -12.50 6.94 -4.20
CA LEU A 199 -11.90 6.31 -5.38
C LEU A 199 -11.87 4.78 -5.32
N PRO A 200 -11.35 4.13 -4.25
CA PRO A 200 -11.38 2.68 -4.17
C PRO A 200 -12.81 2.14 -4.09
N MET A 201 -13.75 2.86 -3.47
CA MET A 201 -15.16 2.45 -3.44
C MET A 201 -15.81 2.47 -4.83
N VAL A 202 -15.58 3.54 -5.60
CA VAL A 202 -16.07 3.64 -6.99
C VAL A 202 -15.48 2.53 -7.84
N PHE A 203 -14.16 2.30 -7.74
CA PHE A 203 -13.51 1.21 -8.47
C PHE A 203 -14.14 -0.14 -8.13
N VAL A 204 -14.39 -0.42 -6.85
CA VAL A 204 -15.00 -1.68 -6.39
C VAL A 204 -16.43 -1.81 -6.90
N PHE A 205 -17.25 -0.77 -6.78
CA PHE A 205 -18.62 -0.76 -7.26
C PHE A 205 -18.74 -1.02 -8.76
N LEU A 206 -17.78 -0.50 -9.54
CA LEU A 206 -17.75 -0.68 -10.99
C LEU A 206 -17.10 -2.01 -11.42
N SER A 207 -16.16 -2.53 -10.64
CA SER A 207 -15.42 -3.77 -10.96
C SER A 207 -16.13 -5.05 -10.54
N TYR A 208 -17.03 -4.97 -9.57
CA TYR A 208 -17.71 -6.13 -8.99
C TYR A 208 -19.21 -6.02 -9.19
N ASN A 209 -19.84 -7.19 -9.36
CA ASN A 209 -21.29 -7.29 -9.30
C ASN A 209 -21.75 -6.89 -7.88
N LEU A 210 -22.84 -6.14 -7.75
CA LEU A 210 -23.35 -5.73 -6.44
C LEU A 210 -23.67 -6.92 -5.52
N PHE A 211 -24.09 -8.05 -6.08
CA PHE A 211 -24.36 -9.28 -5.35
C PHE A 211 -23.08 -9.94 -4.79
N TYR A 212 -21.89 -9.55 -5.26
CA TYR A 212 -20.62 -9.97 -4.67
C TYR A 212 -20.48 -9.59 -3.19
N PHE A 213 -21.22 -8.56 -2.75
CA PHE A 213 -21.18 -8.05 -1.37
C PHE A 213 -22.28 -8.62 -0.47
N VAL A 214 -23.17 -9.45 -1.02
CA VAL A 214 -24.27 -10.07 -0.28
C VAL A 214 -23.88 -11.52 0.00
N SER A 215 -24.20 -12.02 1.20
CA SER A 215 -23.96 -13.43 1.53
C SER A 215 -24.64 -14.33 0.50
N PRO A 216 -23.94 -15.36 -0.04
CA PRO A 216 -24.56 -16.32 -0.94
C PRO A 216 -25.82 -16.97 -0.35
N SER A 217 -25.89 -17.12 0.97
CA SER A 217 -27.06 -17.66 1.68
C SER A 217 -28.29 -16.74 1.70
N LEU A 218 -28.12 -15.46 1.37
CA LEU A 218 -29.19 -14.46 1.33
C LEU A 218 -29.67 -14.17 -0.10
N LEU A 219 -29.01 -14.73 -1.11
CA LEU A 219 -29.38 -14.58 -2.51
C LEU A 219 -30.30 -15.73 -2.92
N TYR A 220 -31.61 -15.49 -2.91
CA TYR A 220 -32.64 -16.49 -3.24
C TYR A 220 -32.56 -16.95 -4.72
N ASP A 221 -31.98 -16.13 -5.59
CA ASP A 221 -31.83 -16.42 -7.02
C ASP A 221 -30.59 -15.72 -7.58
N TYR A 222 -29.42 -16.35 -7.43
CA TYR A 222 -28.13 -15.83 -7.93
C TYR A 222 -28.13 -15.59 -9.45
N TYR A 223 -29.14 -16.12 -10.16
CA TYR A 223 -29.25 -16.15 -11.62
C TYR A 223 -30.46 -15.40 -12.18
N ALA A 224 -31.15 -14.56 -11.38
CA ALA A 224 -32.27 -13.76 -11.87
C ALA A 224 -31.86 -12.87 -13.08
N PRO A 225 -32.40 -13.09 -14.29
CA PRO A 225 -31.80 -12.59 -15.54
C PRO A 225 -31.77 -11.06 -15.71
N SER A 226 -32.73 -10.34 -15.14
CA SER A 226 -32.86 -8.89 -15.36
C SER A 226 -31.88 -8.07 -14.51
N ALA A 227 -31.62 -8.49 -13.28
CA ALA A 227 -30.57 -7.91 -12.45
C ALA A 227 -29.18 -8.31 -12.93
N SER A 228 -29.05 -9.49 -13.57
CA SER A 228 -27.77 -9.95 -14.13
C SER A 228 -27.37 -9.18 -15.39
N ILE A 229 -28.30 -8.89 -16.33
CA ILE A 229 -27.96 -8.22 -17.59
C ILE A 229 -27.43 -6.80 -17.38
N LEU A 230 -28.08 -5.98 -16.54
CA LEU A 230 -27.61 -4.61 -16.27
C LEU A 230 -26.26 -4.61 -15.55
N GLU A 231 -26.06 -5.52 -14.60
CA GLU A 231 -24.78 -5.66 -13.90
C GLU A 231 -23.68 -6.19 -14.84
N GLU A 232 -24.00 -7.14 -15.72
CA GLU A 232 -23.09 -7.65 -16.75
C GLU A 232 -22.72 -6.56 -17.75
N LEU A 233 -23.68 -5.73 -18.19
CA LEU A 233 -23.42 -4.60 -19.07
C LEU A 233 -22.53 -3.56 -18.38
N LYS A 234 -22.82 -3.22 -17.12
CA LYS A 234 -21.96 -2.33 -16.31
C LYS A 234 -20.54 -2.86 -16.22
N LEU A 235 -20.38 -4.14 -15.88
CA LEU A 235 -19.08 -4.79 -15.78
C LEU A 235 -18.37 -4.77 -17.13
N TRP A 236 -19.05 -5.17 -18.21
CA TRP A 236 -18.49 -5.18 -19.56
C TRP A 236 -18.01 -3.79 -19.98
N VAL A 237 -18.88 -2.76 -19.86
CA VAL A 237 -18.52 -1.37 -20.16
C VAL A 237 -17.33 -0.94 -19.33
N PHE A 238 -17.36 -1.18 -18.01
CA PHE A 238 -16.26 -0.79 -17.14
C PHE A 238 -14.96 -1.51 -17.52
N TYR A 239 -14.97 -2.80 -17.86
CA TYR A 239 -13.79 -3.51 -18.30
C TYR A 239 -13.15 -2.90 -19.56
N GLN A 240 -13.95 -2.38 -20.49
CA GLN A 240 -13.43 -1.69 -21.69
C GLN A 240 -12.76 -0.36 -21.33
N VAL A 241 -13.30 0.39 -20.37
CA VAL A 241 -12.78 1.73 -19.99
C VAL A 241 -11.90 1.73 -18.74
N LYS A 242 -11.71 0.58 -18.10
CA LYS A 242 -10.99 0.41 -16.82
C LYS A 242 -9.60 1.03 -16.85
N PRO A 243 -8.76 0.82 -17.88
CA PRO A 243 -7.44 1.44 -17.93
C PRO A 243 -7.50 2.98 -17.94
N LEU A 244 -8.44 3.55 -18.70
CA LEU A 244 -8.67 5.00 -18.76
C LEU A 244 -9.20 5.54 -17.43
N PHE A 245 -10.15 4.82 -16.81
CA PHE A 245 -10.64 5.16 -15.47
C PHE A 245 -9.48 5.24 -14.48
N ILE A 246 -8.60 4.24 -14.44
CA ILE A 246 -7.46 4.20 -13.51
C ILE A 246 -6.50 5.36 -13.78
N LEU A 247 -6.23 5.66 -15.05
CA LEU A 247 -5.40 6.81 -15.43
C LEU A 247 -5.97 8.13 -14.90
N VAL A 248 -7.25 8.39 -15.15
CA VAL A 248 -7.88 9.66 -14.78
C VAL A 248 -8.17 9.75 -13.28
N SER A 249 -8.65 8.67 -12.66
CA SER A 249 -9.13 8.70 -11.29
C SER A 249 -8.01 8.48 -10.29
N ALA A 250 -7.00 7.66 -10.57
CA ALA A 250 -5.95 7.32 -9.61
C ALA A 250 -4.59 7.92 -9.96
N ILE A 251 -4.13 7.76 -11.19
CA ILE A 251 -2.80 8.20 -11.61
C ILE A 251 -2.71 9.72 -11.55
N VAL A 252 -3.64 10.44 -12.19
CA VAL A 252 -3.64 11.91 -12.24
C VAL A 252 -3.72 12.55 -10.85
N PRO A 253 -4.66 12.18 -9.95
CA PRO A 253 -4.71 12.79 -8.61
C PRO A 253 -3.48 12.45 -7.77
N THR A 254 -2.92 11.25 -7.91
CA THR A 254 -1.69 10.87 -7.22
C THR A 254 -0.50 11.69 -7.74
N ALA A 255 -0.39 11.90 -9.05
CA ALA A 255 0.63 12.76 -9.66
C ALA A 255 0.48 14.22 -9.20
N PHE A 256 -0.74 14.74 -9.18
CA PHE A 256 -1.03 16.09 -8.71
C PHE A 256 -0.68 16.26 -7.22
N PHE A 257 -1.04 15.28 -6.38
CA PHE A 257 -0.62 15.26 -4.98
C PHE A 257 0.90 15.33 -4.85
N ILE A 258 1.63 14.47 -5.56
CA ILE A 258 3.09 14.48 -5.56
C ILE A 258 3.65 15.84 -5.99
N LEU A 259 3.15 16.42 -7.09
CA LEU A 259 3.64 17.72 -7.59
C LEU A 259 3.39 18.86 -6.60
N THR A 260 2.20 18.90 -6.00
CA THR A 260 1.85 19.92 -4.99
C THR A 260 2.70 19.79 -3.73
N GLU A 261 2.96 18.58 -3.25
CA GLU A 261 3.77 18.38 -2.03
C GLU A 261 5.29 18.44 -2.30
N ILE A 262 5.77 18.10 -3.51
CA ILE A 262 7.17 18.31 -3.92
C ILE A 262 7.54 19.79 -3.91
N SER A 263 6.63 20.67 -4.30
CA SER A 263 6.85 22.12 -4.23
C SER A 263 7.16 22.60 -2.80
N LEU A 264 6.58 21.93 -1.79
CA LEU A 264 6.80 22.25 -0.37
C LEU A 264 8.17 21.79 0.13
N PHE A 265 8.75 20.73 -0.43
CA PHE A 265 10.13 20.31 -0.10
C PHE A 265 11.20 21.30 -0.59
N LYS A 266 10.88 22.14 -1.57
CA LYS A 266 11.76 23.23 -2.03
C LYS A 266 11.72 24.47 -1.12
N SER A 267 10.64 24.68 -0.37
CA SER A 267 10.42 25.90 0.43
C SER A 267 11.18 25.99 1.76
N LYS A 268 11.94 24.94 2.14
CA LYS A 268 12.80 24.91 3.34
C LYS A 268 14.30 24.91 3.00
N CYS A 269 14.67 25.42 1.84
CA CYS A 269 16.05 25.77 1.49
C CYS A 269 16.27 27.26 1.72
#